data_AF-A0A1J4ZK10-F1
#
_entry.id   AF-A0A1J4ZK10-F1
#
_cell.length_a   1.000
_cell.length_b   1.000
_cell.length_c   1.000
_cell.angle_alpha   90.00
_cell.angle_beta   90.00
_cell.angle_gamma   90.00
#
_symmetry.space_group_name_H-M   'P 1'
#
loop_
_entity.id
_entity.type
_entity.pdbx_description
1 polymer ?
#
loop_
_entity_poly.entity_id
_entity_poly.type
_entity_poly.pdbx_seq_one_letter_code
_entity_poly.pdbx_strand_id
1 'polypeptide(L)'
;MTSKLLAALTSLTLTNLVVWVSSFVAITLFREQREYETGTLLLLLLSIVIFQLFFLSVGLVVSLLVKRVRSVTPYALGLGFGMYVLSAFSGVFGEVTLELLTPFKHLDAASIVKYSAYDTPLVLLNAAVTLVALAVSYWLYTRRNIPAVS
;
A
#
# COMPACT_ATOMS: atom_id res chain seq x y z
N MET A 1 17.94 7.50 -8.67
CA MET A 1 16.74 7.02 -7.93
C MET A 1 15.47 7.74 -8.32
N THR A 2 15.49 9.07 -8.36
CA THR A 2 14.31 9.89 -8.70
C THR A 2 13.60 9.44 -9.97
N SER A 3 14.33 9.20 -11.07
CA SER A 3 13.74 8.66 -12.32
C SER A 3 13.04 7.29 -12.13
N LYS A 4 13.64 6.35 -11.37
CA LYS A 4 13.03 5.04 -11.09
C LYS A 4 11.80 5.16 -10.19
N LEU A 5 11.86 6.05 -9.20
CA LEU A 5 10.73 6.33 -8.30
C LEU A 5 9.57 6.97 -9.08
N LEU A 6 9.86 7.93 -9.96
CA LEU A 6 8.86 8.55 -10.83
C LEU A 6 8.23 7.53 -11.76
N ALA A 7 9.03 6.66 -12.40
CA ALA A 7 8.49 5.58 -13.24
C ALA A 7 7.55 4.65 -12.45
N ALA A 8 7.93 4.28 -11.22
CA ALA A 8 7.09 3.48 -10.34
C ALA A 8 5.80 4.21 -9.95
N LEU A 9 5.88 5.49 -9.58
CA LEU A 9 4.71 6.32 -9.24
C LEU A 9 3.77 6.49 -10.44
N THR A 10 4.29 6.68 -11.64
CA THR A 10 3.47 6.72 -12.86
C THR A 10 2.74 5.40 -13.08
N SER A 11 3.43 4.27 -12.94
CA SER A 11 2.82 2.95 -13.06
C SER A 11 1.73 2.73 -12.01
N LEU A 12 1.96 3.09 -10.75
CA LEU A 12 0.96 2.98 -9.68
C LEU A 12 -0.24 3.90 -9.95
N THR A 13 0.01 5.12 -10.39
CA THR A 13 -1.06 6.07 -10.75
C THR A 13 -1.94 5.51 -11.86
N LEU A 14 -1.34 4.91 -12.89
CA LEU A 14 -2.10 4.26 -13.96
C LEU A 14 -2.94 3.09 -13.43
N THR A 15 -2.37 2.22 -12.59
CA THR A 15 -3.12 1.12 -11.96
C THR A 15 -4.28 1.65 -11.12
N ASN A 16 -4.08 2.71 -10.35
CA ASN A 16 -5.14 3.33 -9.56
C ASN A 16 -6.25 3.88 -10.45
N LEU A 17 -5.92 4.61 -11.52
CA LEU A 17 -6.92 5.13 -12.45
C LEU A 17 -7.75 4.01 -13.08
N VAL A 18 -7.11 2.92 -13.51
CA VAL A 18 -7.82 1.76 -14.08
C VAL A 18 -8.76 1.14 -13.05
N VAL A 19 -8.31 0.93 -11.81
CA VAL A 19 -9.14 0.37 -10.74
C VAL A 19 -10.30 1.30 -10.38
N TRP A 20 -10.05 2.61 -10.32
CA TRP A 20 -11.08 3.59 -10.00
C TRP A 20 -12.16 3.62 -11.09
N VAL A 21 -11.76 3.78 -12.36
CA VAL A 21 -12.69 3.81 -13.50
C VAL A 21 -13.49 2.51 -13.57
N SER A 22 -12.84 1.35 -13.46
CA SER A 22 -13.55 0.07 -13.48
C SER A 22 -14.51 -0.10 -12.29
N SER A 23 -14.14 0.35 -11.10
CA SER A 23 -15.03 0.32 -9.92
C SER A 23 -16.26 1.19 -10.11
N PHE A 24 -16.08 2.43 -10.59
CA PHE A 24 -17.22 3.33 -10.89
C PHE A 24 -18.12 2.76 -11.99
N VAL A 25 -17.54 2.20 -13.06
CA VAL A 25 -18.30 1.57 -14.14
C VAL A 25 -19.08 0.35 -13.64
N ALA A 26 -18.44 -0.53 -12.87
CA ALA A 26 -19.10 -1.71 -12.32
C ALA A 26 -20.28 -1.32 -11.42
N ILE A 27 -20.08 -0.38 -10.50
CA ILE A 27 -21.14 0.05 -9.59
C ILE A 27 -22.28 0.73 -10.34
N THR A 28 -21.99 1.59 -11.32
CA THR A 28 -23.04 2.24 -12.12
C THR A 28 -23.86 1.26 -12.95
N LEU A 29 -23.25 0.20 -13.47
CA LEU A 29 -23.93 -0.86 -14.23
C LEU A 29 -24.75 -1.80 -13.34
N PHE A 30 -24.26 -2.15 -12.15
CA PHE A 30 -24.85 -3.18 -11.29
C PHE A 30 -25.63 -2.64 -10.08
N ARG A 31 -25.75 -1.31 -9.90
CA ARG A 31 -26.40 -0.75 -8.69
C ARG A 31 -27.89 -1.05 -8.56
N GLU A 32 -28.59 -1.50 -9.60
CA GLU A 32 -30.02 -1.90 -9.58
C GLU A 32 -30.91 -1.00 -8.68
N GLN A 33 -30.77 0.33 -8.81
CA GLN A 33 -31.46 1.37 -8.03
C GLN A 33 -31.10 1.52 -6.53
N ARG A 34 -30.11 0.80 -6.01
CA ARG A 34 -29.56 1.08 -4.68
C ARG A 34 -28.71 2.35 -4.71
N GLU A 35 -28.97 3.23 -3.76
CA GLU A 35 -28.09 4.36 -3.47
C GLU A 35 -26.78 3.85 -2.87
N TYR A 36 -25.67 4.42 -3.32
CA TYR A 36 -24.36 4.16 -2.75
C TYR A 36 -23.72 5.48 -2.33
N GLU A 37 -23.03 5.46 -1.18
CA GLU A 37 -22.32 6.60 -0.65
C GLU A 37 -21.02 6.81 -1.44
N THR A 38 -21.04 7.78 -2.36
CA THR A 38 -19.87 8.12 -3.20
C THR A 38 -18.66 8.51 -2.34
N GLY A 39 -18.91 9.14 -1.17
CA GLY A 39 -17.85 9.49 -0.22
C GLY A 39 -17.12 8.26 0.31
N THR A 40 -17.86 7.26 0.77
CA THR A 40 -17.29 5.99 1.28
C THR A 40 -16.56 5.22 0.19
N LEU A 41 -17.10 5.23 -1.05
CA LEU A 41 -16.41 4.65 -2.20
C LEU A 41 -15.06 5.33 -2.45
N LEU A 42 -15.01 6.66 -2.45
CA LEU A 42 -13.78 7.43 -2.63
C LEU A 42 -12.75 7.11 -1.55
N LEU A 43 -13.18 6.94 -0.29
CA LEU A 43 -12.29 6.50 0.79
C LEU A 43 -11.71 5.09 0.52
N LEU A 44 -12.53 4.14 0.06
CA LEU A 44 -12.01 2.83 -0.31
C LEU A 44 -10.99 2.90 -1.46
N LEU A 45 -11.28 3.71 -2.48
CA LEU A 45 -10.41 3.88 -3.65
C LEU A 45 -9.11 4.62 -3.32
N LEU A 46 -9.16 5.63 -2.45
CA LEU A 46 -7.98 6.34 -1.96
C LEU A 46 -7.10 5.47 -1.06
N SER A 47 -7.68 4.54 -0.31
CA SER A 47 -6.93 3.56 0.49
C SER A 47 -5.97 2.75 -0.36
N ILE A 48 -6.35 2.41 -1.60
CA ILE A 48 -5.50 1.68 -2.55
C ILE A 48 -4.18 2.42 -2.79
N VAL A 49 -4.23 3.74 -2.92
CA VAL A 49 -3.03 4.58 -3.14
C VAL A 49 -2.08 4.49 -1.95
N ILE A 50 -2.61 4.67 -0.74
CA ILE A 50 -1.82 4.62 0.51
C ILE A 50 -1.20 3.22 0.66
N PHE A 51 -2.00 2.18 0.44
CA PHE A 51 -1.57 0.80 0.51
C PHE A 51 -0.44 0.49 -0.50
N GLN A 52 -0.57 0.93 -1.76
CA GLN A 52 0.47 0.76 -2.77
C GLN A 52 1.77 1.50 -2.42
N LEU A 53 1.68 2.72 -1.88
CA LEU A 53 2.85 3.50 -1.46
C LEU A 53 3.61 2.81 -0.33
N PHE A 54 2.88 2.23 0.63
CA PHE A 54 3.49 1.43 1.70
C PHE A 54 4.29 0.25 1.12
N PHE A 55 3.66 -0.58 0.29
CA PHE A 55 4.33 -1.74 -0.32
C PHE A 55 5.50 -1.35 -1.22
N LEU A 56 5.37 -0.25 -1.98
CA LEU A 56 6.46 0.29 -2.79
C LEU A 56 7.65 0.66 -1.90
N SER A 57 7.42 1.41 -0.82
CA SER A 57 8.47 1.91 0.06
C SER A 57 9.24 0.78 0.75
N VAL A 58 8.53 -0.20 1.30
CA VAL A 58 9.15 -1.37 1.95
C VAL A 58 9.86 -2.24 0.93
N GLY A 59 9.25 -2.49 -0.23
CA GLY A 59 9.86 -3.24 -1.33
C GLY A 59 11.15 -2.58 -1.84
N LEU A 60 11.21 -1.25 -1.85
CA LEU A 60 12.40 -0.49 -2.21
C LEU A 60 13.54 -0.73 -1.19
N VAL A 61 13.25 -0.65 0.12
CA VAL A 61 14.23 -0.97 1.17
C VAL A 61 14.77 -2.39 1.00
N VAL A 62 13.89 -3.37 0.83
CA VAL A 62 14.29 -4.77 0.62
C VAL A 62 15.18 -4.92 -0.61
N SER A 63 14.82 -4.28 -1.71
CA SER A 63 15.60 -4.28 -2.97
C SER A 63 17.02 -3.73 -2.80
N LEU A 64 17.21 -2.73 -1.93
CA LEU A 64 18.52 -2.13 -1.64
C LEU A 64 19.36 -2.95 -0.66
N LEU A 65 18.72 -3.69 0.24
CA LEU A 65 19.40 -4.56 1.20
C LEU A 65 19.90 -5.86 0.54
N VAL A 66 19.11 -6.43 -0.38
CA VAL A 66 19.43 -7.68 -1.07
C VAL A 66 20.49 -7.44 -2.15
N LYS A 67 21.63 -8.15 -2.07
CA LYS A 67 22.76 -7.99 -3.01
C LYS A 67 22.42 -8.33 -4.47
N ARG A 68 21.52 -9.30 -4.71
CA ARG A 68 21.04 -9.68 -6.05
C ARG A 68 19.62 -10.23 -5.96
N VAL A 69 18.65 -9.48 -6.49
CA VAL A 69 17.27 -9.93 -6.61
C VAL A 69 17.17 -10.81 -7.86
N ARG A 70 17.21 -12.14 -7.70
CA ARG A 70 17.10 -13.09 -8.83
C ARG A 70 15.67 -13.20 -9.38
N SER A 71 14.66 -12.98 -8.53
CA SER A 71 13.25 -12.94 -8.90
C SER A 71 12.51 -12.05 -7.91
N VAL A 72 11.63 -11.18 -8.41
CA VAL A 72 10.84 -10.24 -7.59
C VAL A 72 9.63 -10.93 -6.97
N THR A 73 9.08 -11.94 -7.64
CA THR A 73 7.84 -12.62 -7.26
C THR A 73 7.87 -13.21 -5.85
N PRO A 74 8.90 -13.96 -5.42
CA PRO A 74 8.93 -14.51 -4.06
C PRO A 74 8.96 -13.45 -2.97
N TYR A 75 9.67 -12.33 -3.20
CA TYR A 75 9.73 -11.23 -2.24
C TYR A 75 8.38 -10.51 -2.14
N ALA A 76 7.77 -10.20 -3.27
CA ALA A 76 6.47 -9.54 -3.31
C ALA A 76 5.38 -10.41 -2.69
N LEU A 77 5.33 -11.70 -3.06
CA LEU A 77 4.36 -12.64 -2.50
C LEU A 77 4.62 -12.90 -1.02
N GLY A 78 5.87 -13.13 -0.60
CA GLY A 78 6.21 -13.35 0.80
C GLY A 78 5.84 -12.15 1.69
N LEU A 79 6.09 -10.94 1.20
CA LEU A 79 5.75 -9.70 1.91
C LEU A 79 4.23 -9.50 1.94
N GLY A 80 3.54 -9.63 0.80
CA GLY A 80 2.09 -9.48 0.69
C GLY A 80 1.32 -10.51 1.50
N PHE A 81 1.58 -11.80 1.26
CA PHE A 81 0.94 -12.88 2.00
C PHE A 81 1.36 -12.88 3.47
N GLY A 82 2.63 -12.59 3.78
CA GLY A 82 3.09 -12.50 5.17
C GLY A 82 2.31 -11.44 5.95
N MET A 83 2.18 -10.22 5.40
CA MET A 83 1.39 -9.16 6.03
C MET A 83 -0.10 -9.49 6.10
N TYR A 84 -0.66 -10.19 5.10
CA TYR A 84 -2.06 -10.63 5.12
C TYR A 84 -2.31 -11.67 6.22
N VAL A 85 -1.43 -12.67 6.34
CA VAL A 85 -1.51 -13.71 7.37
C VAL A 85 -1.36 -13.10 8.76
N LEU A 86 -0.43 -12.17 8.96
CA LEU A 86 -0.31 -11.42 10.21
C LEU A 86 -1.59 -10.65 10.56
N SER A 87 -2.24 -10.04 9.56
CA SER A 87 -3.52 -9.34 9.72
C SER A 87 -4.67 -10.29 10.07
N ALA A 88 -4.66 -11.50 9.52
CA ALA A 88 -5.67 -12.52 9.84
C ALA A 88 -5.51 -13.01 11.29
N PHE A 89 -4.27 -13.29 11.71
CA PHE A 89 -4.00 -13.74 13.07
C PHE A 89 -4.24 -12.65 14.13
N SER A 90 -3.92 -11.39 13.84
CA SER A 90 -4.19 -10.31 14.79
C SER A 90 -5.68 -10.16 15.10
N GLY A 91 -6.56 -10.40 14.11
CA GLY A 91 -8.00 -10.46 14.33
C GLY A 91 -8.48 -11.63 15.19
N VAL A 92 -7.72 -12.74 15.25
CA VAL A 92 -8.07 -13.93 16.04
C VAL A 92 -7.56 -13.82 17.48
N PHE A 93 -6.34 -13.30 17.67
CA PHE A 93 -5.68 -13.26 18.97
C PHE A 93 -5.92 -11.95 19.74
N GLY A 94 -6.46 -10.90 19.10
CA GLY A 94 -6.69 -9.60 19.75
C GLY A 94 -5.40 -8.90 20.20
N GLU A 95 -4.24 -9.31 19.67
CA GLU A 95 -2.95 -8.71 20.01
C GLU A 95 -2.76 -7.39 19.25
N VAL A 96 -2.88 -6.28 20.00
CA VAL A 96 -2.72 -4.89 19.51
C VAL A 96 -1.40 -4.68 18.76
N THR A 97 -0.34 -5.38 19.15
CA THR A 97 1.00 -5.24 18.57
C THR A 97 1.07 -5.74 17.12
N LEU A 98 0.33 -6.79 16.78
CA LEU A 98 0.31 -7.35 15.42
C LEU A 98 -0.56 -6.50 14.49
N GLU A 99 -1.58 -5.81 15.02
CA GLU A 99 -2.41 -4.90 14.23
C GLU A 99 -1.61 -3.70 13.71
N LEU A 100 -0.70 -3.17 14.52
CA LEU A 100 0.17 -2.03 14.19
C LEU A 100 1.20 -2.34 13.07
N LEU A 101 1.47 -3.60 12.78
CA LEU A 101 2.51 -3.97 11.82
C LEU A 101 2.00 -4.08 10.37
N THR A 102 0.68 -4.25 10.18
CA THR A 102 0.15 -4.66 8.88
C THR A 102 -0.65 -3.54 8.20
N PRO A 103 -0.34 -3.16 6.95
CA PRO A 103 -1.11 -2.14 6.22
C PRO A 103 -2.57 -2.56 5.99
N PHE A 104 -2.87 -3.86 6.08
CA PHE A 104 -4.21 -4.42 5.95
C PHE A 104 -5.15 -4.00 7.09
N LYS A 105 -4.65 -3.94 8.34
CA LYS A 105 -5.44 -3.43 9.47
C LYS A 105 -5.55 -1.91 9.47
N HIS A 106 -4.52 -1.20 8.98
CA HIS A 106 -4.55 0.26 8.92
C HIS A 106 -5.62 0.82 7.95
N LEU A 107 -5.94 0.07 6.90
CA LEU A 107 -6.87 0.45 5.84
C LEU A 107 -7.98 -0.59 5.68
N ASP A 108 -8.57 -1.01 6.80
CA ASP A 108 -9.63 -2.02 6.82
C ASP A 108 -10.91 -1.50 6.14
N ALA A 109 -11.31 -2.18 5.07
CA ALA A 109 -12.50 -1.84 4.30
C ALA A 109 -13.78 -1.95 5.14
N ALA A 110 -13.88 -2.91 6.07
CA ALA A 110 -15.07 -3.07 6.90
C ALA A 110 -15.26 -1.86 7.83
N SER A 111 -14.16 -1.40 8.44
CA SER A 111 -14.15 -0.21 9.28
C SER A 111 -14.48 1.07 8.49
N ILE A 112 -13.92 1.23 7.28
CA ILE A 112 -14.21 2.38 6.40
C ILE A 112 -15.68 2.41 6.00
N VAL A 113 -16.26 1.27 5.63
CA VAL A 113 -17.68 1.18 5.25
C VAL A 113 -18.59 1.45 6.44
N LYS A 114 -18.22 0.99 7.64
CA LYS A 114 -19.02 1.15 8.86
C LYS A 114 -19.04 2.58 9.38
N TYR A 115 -17.89 3.27 9.38
CA TYR A 115 -17.74 4.59 9.97
C TYR A 115 -17.68 5.73 8.94
N SER A 116 -17.65 5.41 7.65
CA SER A 116 -17.47 6.36 6.53
C SER A 116 -16.28 7.32 6.73
N ALA A 117 -15.24 6.85 7.42
CA ALA A 117 -14.07 7.62 7.78
C ALA A 117 -12.87 6.69 7.96
N TYR A 118 -11.67 7.26 7.84
CA TYR A 118 -10.45 6.56 8.20
C TYR A 118 -10.20 6.60 9.70
N ASP A 119 -9.59 5.54 10.21
CA ASP A 119 -8.99 5.57 11.53
C ASP A 119 -7.68 6.35 11.48
N THR A 120 -7.77 7.65 11.78
CA THR A 120 -6.66 8.61 11.67
C THR A 120 -5.33 8.19 12.32
N PRO A 121 -5.27 7.57 13.52
CA PRO A 121 -4.02 7.12 14.13
C PRO A 121 -3.36 6.02 13.30
N LEU A 122 -4.16 5.07 12.81
CA LEU A 122 -3.68 3.95 12.01
C LEU A 122 -3.17 4.41 10.63
N VAL A 123 -3.89 5.32 9.98
CA VAL A 123 -3.43 5.89 8.70
C VAL A 123 -2.16 6.72 8.90
N LEU A 124 -2.06 7.48 10.00
CA LEU A 124 -0.85 8.26 10.30
C LEU A 124 0.35 7.36 10.57
N LEU A 125 0.16 6.23 11.27
CA LEU A 125 1.21 5.23 11.47
C LEU A 125 1.68 4.65 10.14
N ASN A 126 0.74 4.29 9.26
CA ASN A 126 1.07 3.78 7.93
C ASN A 126 1.88 4.81 7.10
N ALA A 127 1.46 6.07 7.12
CA ALA A 127 2.16 7.16 6.46
C ALA A 127 3.57 7.37 7.06
N ALA A 128 3.71 7.32 8.38
CA ALA A 128 5.00 7.44 9.06
C ALA A 128 5.96 6.32 8.66
N VAL A 129 5.50 5.06 8.65
CA VAL A 129 6.32 3.91 8.20
C VAL A 129 6.75 4.09 6.74
N THR A 130 5.83 4.53 5.88
CA THR A 130 6.11 4.80 4.46
C THR A 130 7.18 5.88 4.29
N LEU A 131 7.08 7.00 5.02
CA LEU A 131 8.06 8.08 4.97
C LEU A 131 9.43 7.65 5.48
N VAL A 132 9.48 6.90 6.59
CA VAL A 132 10.73 6.36 7.13
C VAL A 132 11.37 5.38 6.15
N ALA A 133 10.60 4.47 5.55
CA ALA A 133 11.09 3.51 4.57
C ALA A 133 11.65 4.23 3.32
N LEU A 134 11.00 5.29 2.85
CA LEU A 134 11.52 6.13 1.78
C LEU A 134 12.83 6.83 2.19
N ALA A 135 12.89 7.44 3.37
CA ALA A 135 14.11 8.11 3.86
C ALA A 135 15.30 7.13 3.97
N VAL A 136 15.07 5.94 4.54
CA VAL A 136 16.06 4.86 4.63
C VAL A 136 16.50 4.41 3.24
N SER A 137 15.57 4.28 2.30
CA SER A 137 15.86 3.92 0.90
C SER A 137 16.78 4.94 0.22
N TYR A 138 16.48 6.23 0.38
CA TYR A 138 17.32 7.30 -0.16
C TYR A 138 18.72 7.30 0.47
N TRP A 139 18.81 7.09 1.78
CA TRP A 139 20.09 7.02 2.49
C TRP A 139 20.93 5.81 2.06
N LEU A 140 20.33 4.62 1.98
CA LEU A 140 20.99 3.40 1.50
C LEU A 140 21.48 3.55 0.06
N TYR A 141 20.68 4.17 -0.81
CA TYR A 141 21.07 4.38 -2.20
C TYR A 141 22.29 5.30 -2.34
N THR A 142 22.30 6.42 -1.61
CA THR A 142 23.41 7.38 -1.64
C THR A 142 24.70 6.77 -1.10
N ARG A 143 24.62 5.91 -0.07
CA ARG A 143 25.81 5.22 0.48
C ARG A 143 26.37 4.12 -0.43
N ARG A 144 25.57 3.54 -1.32
CA ARG A 144 25.98 2.38 -2.13
C ARG A 144 26.71 2.74 -3.43
N ASN A 145 26.94 4.03 -3.73
CA ASN A 145 27.65 4.51 -4.95
C ASN A 145 27.28 3.69 -6.20
N ILE A 146 25.99 3.51 -6.45
CA ILE A 146 25.52 2.84 -7.67
C ILE A 146 25.73 3.85 -8.82
N PRO A 147 26.65 3.62 -9.77
CA PRO A 147 26.91 4.56 -10.84
C PRO A 147 25.60 4.84 -11.59
N ALA A 148 25.21 6.11 -11.65
CA ALA A 148 24.14 6.54 -12.54
C ALA A 148 24.68 6.36 -13.96
N VAL A 149 24.20 5.32 -14.66
CA VAL A 149 24.38 5.23 -16.11
C VAL A 149 23.69 6.44 -16.73
N SER A 150 24.49 7.26 -17.42
CA SER A 150 24.07 8.42 -18.22
C SER A 150 23.28 7.98 -19.44
#